data_AF-A0A7R8D239-F1
#
_entry.id   AF-A0A7R8D239-F1
#
_cell.length_a   1.000
_cell.length_b   1.000
_cell.length_c   1.000
_cell.angle_alpha   90.00
_cell.angle_beta   90.00
_cell.angle_gamma   90.00
#
_symmetry.space_group_name_H-M   'P 1'
#
loop_
_entity.id
_entity.type
_entity.pdbx_description
1 polymer ?
#
loop_
_entity_poly.entity_id
_entity_poly.type
_entity_poly.pdbx_seq_one_letter_code
_entity_poly.pdbx_strand_id
1 'polypeptide(L)'
;MEELIDRATEFPQLSNETYLDHAGAGLFSVSQLDSAHKELSNNLFCNPHSSFDGKTGDSNTGMSLQGIKIFKSISRHLSCGVHIWFNGLIFGYPTGIGALVLKSECLDQALKVKKYFGGGAVQMNTVHERKKVLKMGVEGLEDGTLPYQQIFASIHGFNFIQNINIYRISQYTFSLAQKCYKELKMLFYSNGNPLILFNLSNNFLDPRTQGPIINFNILNFDGTHAGFSKFANLCSVHNIHVRVGCFCNIGACARYLNFKDKDIESNFQAGHTCGDNMDLLDGRPLGSIRLSFGYYNNKKDIRILIELLQKYYLNNQLMNFTKDCSPLISLKHIFIYPIKSCGAFSVTNWQVVSSGLLYDRQWLILQGNKILSQKSEPLLALIRPAINLKENTLSLSFDELGSRLIMPLLKKRQKFEMIACVGKVCNEVISGYDEGEDASLCSLTDLTANSTLNKKNTTWMMNQFRANLIFESNFIYEERNWGRLIRRTVDDISFVYKDVCNRCKMLNIDQENADKSKEPMNTLSKIMESNIDFGILASCVLKDLSVNIEIGQEFDVISTSNLK
;
A
#
# COMPACT_ATOMS: atom_id res chain seq x y z
N MET A 1 9.28 27.72 18.73
CA MET A 1 8.11 27.31 17.90
C MET A 1 7.09 26.60 18.77
N GLU A 2 7.51 25.59 19.54
CA GLU A 2 6.64 24.87 20.50
C GLU A 2 5.98 25.78 21.56
N GLU A 3 6.56 26.94 21.87
CA GLU A 3 5.95 27.98 22.73
C GLU A 3 5.00 28.93 22.00
N LEU A 4 5.09 29.00 20.66
CA LEU A 4 4.29 29.91 19.82
C LEU A 4 3.07 29.20 19.19
N ILE A 5 3.16 27.88 19.05
CA ILE A 5 2.13 27.03 18.47
C ILE A 5 1.98 25.85 19.41
N ASP A 6 0.87 25.82 20.13
CA ASP A 6 0.47 24.62 20.84
C ASP A 6 -0.09 23.60 19.81
N ARG A 7 0.75 22.61 19.48
CA ARG A 7 0.40 21.56 18.50
C ARG A 7 -0.89 20.83 18.88
N ALA A 8 -1.16 20.63 20.17
CA ALA A 8 -2.32 19.83 20.59
C ALA A 8 -3.65 20.56 20.28
N THR A 9 -3.66 21.89 20.41
CA THR A 9 -4.84 22.72 20.15
C THR A 9 -4.95 23.13 18.68
N GLU A 10 -3.84 23.52 18.06
CA GLU A 10 -3.84 24.00 16.66
C GLU A 10 -3.87 22.86 15.64
N PHE A 11 -3.33 21.68 15.98
CA PHE A 11 -3.24 20.51 15.09
C PHE A 11 -3.67 19.21 15.80
N PRO A 12 -4.89 19.11 16.35
CA PRO A 12 -5.37 17.92 17.07
C PRO A 12 -5.35 16.64 16.23
N GLN A 13 -5.43 16.77 14.90
CA GLN A 13 -5.29 15.67 13.94
C GLN A 13 -3.91 14.99 13.99
N LEU A 14 -2.91 15.60 14.63
CA LEU A 14 -1.57 15.05 14.80
C LEU A 14 -1.34 14.34 16.15
N SER A 15 -2.40 14.08 16.93
CA SER A 15 -2.31 13.47 18.26
C SER A 15 -1.65 12.08 18.24
N ASN A 16 -2.01 11.24 17.27
CA ASN A 16 -1.47 9.89 17.09
C ASN A 16 -0.79 9.68 15.72
N GLU A 17 -0.51 10.77 15.01
CA GLU A 17 -0.02 10.77 13.64
C GLU A 17 1.32 11.52 13.54
N THR A 18 2.25 10.97 12.76
CA THR A 18 3.51 11.61 12.41
C THR A 18 3.46 12.03 10.95
N TYR A 19 3.25 13.32 10.67
CA TYR A 19 3.09 13.82 9.30
C TYR A 19 4.38 14.46 8.77
N LEU A 20 5.00 13.85 7.76
CA LEU A 20 6.27 14.26 7.15
C LEU A 20 6.15 14.57 5.63
N ASP A 21 4.94 14.93 5.15
CA ASP A 21 4.68 15.33 3.74
C ASP A 21 4.19 16.79 3.60
N HIS A 22 4.73 17.72 4.39
CA HIS A 22 4.39 19.15 4.30
C HIS A 22 4.52 19.74 2.88
N ALA A 23 5.55 19.32 2.12
CA ALA A 23 5.77 19.79 0.76
C ALA A 23 4.81 19.16 -0.27
N GLY A 24 4.11 18.07 0.10
CA GLY A 24 3.03 17.49 -0.69
C GLY A 24 1.70 18.19 -0.38
N ALA A 25 1.38 18.35 0.90
CA ALA A 25 0.26 19.13 1.37
C ALA A 25 0.54 19.70 2.77
N GLY A 26 0.49 21.03 2.92
CA GLY A 26 0.58 21.64 4.24
C GLY A 26 -0.68 21.36 5.06
N LEU A 27 -0.53 21.15 6.36
CA LEU A 27 -1.67 21.11 7.28
C LEU A 27 -2.12 22.53 7.64
N PHE A 28 -3.42 22.67 7.87
CA PHE A 28 -4.05 23.91 8.35
C PHE A 28 -4.27 23.85 9.86
N SER A 29 -4.26 25.02 10.50
CA SER A 29 -4.56 25.12 11.92
C SER A 29 -6.07 25.24 12.18
N VAL A 30 -6.51 24.82 13.36
CA VAL A 30 -7.91 24.97 13.79
C VAL A 30 -8.31 26.44 13.86
N SER A 31 -7.48 27.29 14.47
CA SER A 31 -7.75 28.72 14.62
C SER A 31 -7.93 29.45 13.28
N GLN A 32 -7.14 29.08 12.27
CA GLN A 32 -7.25 29.58 10.90
C GLN A 32 -8.58 29.18 10.27
N LEU A 33 -8.96 27.91 10.43
CA LEU A 33 -10.18 27.37 9.83
C LEU A 33 -11.43 27.96 10.48
N ASP A 34 -11.45 28.09 11.81
CA ASP A 34 -12.53 28.74 12.55
C ASP A 34 -12.71 30.20 12.14
N SER A 35 -11.59 30.92 11.98
CA SER A 35 -11.61 32.32 11.54
C SER A 35 -12.20 32.46 10.13
N ALA A 36 -11.76 31.60 9.20
CA ALA A 36 -12.28 31.59 7.84
C ALA A 36 -13.76 31.17 7.79
N HIS A 37 -14.15 30.16 8.58
CA HIS A 37 -15.54 29.70 8.63
C HIS A 37 -16.47 30.78 9.20
N LYS A 38 -16.05 31.47 10.27
CA LYS A 38 -16.79 32.59 10.85
C LYS A 38 -16.99 33.72 9.83
N GLU A 39 -15.97 34.04 9.06
CA GLU A 39 -16.06 35.05 8.00
C GLU A 39 -17.02 34.64 6.89
N LEU A 40 -16.93 33.38 6.43
CA LEU A 40 -17.78 32.83 5.37
C LEU A 40 -19.25 32.70 5.79
N SER A 41 -19.52 32.43 7.07
CA SER A 41 -20.88 32.24 7.58
C SER A 41 -21.61 33.54 7.88
N ASN A 42 -20.88 34.62 8.18
CA ASN A 42 -21.47 35.92 8.56
C ASN A 42 -21.63 36.88 7.38
N ASN A 43 -21.08 36.57 6.21
CA ASN A 43 -21.08 37.46 5.05
C ASN A 43 -21.67 36.76 3.82
N LEU A 44 -22.39 37.53 3.00
CA LEU A 44 -22.90 37.05 1.71
C LEU A 44 -21.84 37.25 0.62
N PHE A 45 -21.32 36.15 0.07
CA PHE A 45 -20.41 36.18 -1.06
C PHE A 45 -21.15 35.78 -2.34
N CYS A 46 -21.45 36.77 -3.19
CA CYS A 46 -22.12 36.56 -4.48
C CYS A 46 -21.12 36.47 -5.63
N ASN A 47 -21.60 35.94 -6.76
CA ASN A 47 -20.87 36.03 -8.02
C ASN A 47 -20.63 37.51 -8.37
N PRO A 48 -19.40 37.92 -8.71
CA PRO A 48 -19.09 39.29 -9.12
C PRO A 48 -19.95 39.85 -10.26
N HIS A 49 -20.56 38.98 -11.07
CA HIS A 49 -21.47 39.36 -12.16
C HIS A 49 -22.95 39.46 -11.75
N SER A 50 -23.28 39.11 -10.51
CA SER A 50 -24.62 39.25 -9.95
C SER A 50 -24.79 40.64 -9.34
N SER A 51 -24.93 41.65 -10.19
CA SER A 51 -25.22 43.03 -9.78
C SER A 51 -26.60 43.12 -9.12
N PHE A 52 -26.70 43.81 -7.99
CA PHE A 52 -27.95 44.38 -7.48
C PHE A 52 -27.76 45.89 -7.37
N ASP A 53 -28.74 46.66 -7.85
CA ASP A 53 -28.69 48.11 -8.03
C ASP A 53 -28.10 48.87 -6.82
N GLY A 54 -26.96 49.52 -7.06
CA GLY A 54 -26.55 50.73 -6.31
C GLY A 54 -26.20 50.60 -4.82
N LYS A 55 -26.24 49.42 -4.21
CA LYS A 55 -25.86 49.22 -2.78
C LYS A 55 -24.95 48.01 -2.52
N THR A 56 -24.05 47.69 -3.44
CA THR A 56 -22.95 46.73 -3.20
C THR A 56 -21.58 47.39 -3.08
N GLY A 57 -21.55 48.72 -2.97
CA GLY A 57 -20.34 49.50 -2.73
C GLY A 57 -20.06 49.69 -1.24
N ASP A 58 -19.38 48.73 -0.63
CA ASP A 58 -18.32 49.02 0.36
C ASP A 58 -17.55 47.76 0.80
N SER A 59 -18.20 46.60 0.87
CA SER A 59 -17.53 45.36 1.27
C SER A 59 -16.59 44.84 0.18
N ASN A 60 -17.08 44.64 -1.05
CA ASN A 60 -16.26 44.10 -2.16
C ASN A 60 -15.08 45.00 -2.58
N THR A 61 -15.22 46.32 -2.48
CA THR A 61 -14.17 47.30 -2.82
C THR A 61 -13.12 47.45 -1.73
N GLY A 62 -13.51 47.47 -0.45
CA GLY A 62 -12.55 47.46 0.67
C GLY A 62 -11.76 46.15 0.78
N MET A 63 -12.40 45.04 0.41
CA MET A 63 -11.88 43.68 0.49
C MET A 63 -10.86 43.34 -0.60
N SER A 64 -11.06 43.79 -1.85
CA SER A 64 -10.03 43.70 -2.89
C SER A 64 -8.78 44.47 -2.48
N LEU A 65 -8.95 45.66 -1.89
CA LEU A 65 -7.86 46.50 -1.39
C LEU A 65 -7.05 45.86 -0.25
N GLN A 66 -7.67 45.10 0.66
CA GLN A 66 -6.98 44.49 1.81
C GLN A 66 -6.22 43.23 1.43
N GLY A 67 -6.82 42.36 0.59
CA GLY A 67 -6.10 41.23 -0.04
C GLY A 67 -4.94 41.71 -0.90
N ILE A 68 -5.16 42.72 -1.76
CA ILE A 68 -4.12 43.36 -2.57
C ILE A 68 -3.03 44.01 -1.71
N LYS A 69 -3.36 44.61 -0.55
CA LYS A 69 -2.37 45.19 0.38
C LYS A 69 -1.47 44.12 1.01
N ILE A 70 -2.01 42.97 1.42
CA ILE A 70 -1.22 41.85 1.97
C ILE A 70 -0.29 41.30 0.89
N PHE A 71 -0.80 41.07 -0.33
CA PHE A 71 0.02 40.64 -1.47
C PHE A 71 1.10 41.67 -1.85
N LYS A 72 0.79 42.97 -1.83
CA LYS A 72 1.76 44.06 -2.06
C LYS A 72 2.82 44.17 -0.95
N SER A 73 2.48 43.82 0.29
CA SER A 73 3.44 43.78 1.40
C SER A 73 4.45 42.66 1.23
N ILE A 74 3.98 41.48 0.79
CA ILE A 74 4.82 40.30 0.53
C ILE A 74 5.70 40.52 -0.72
N SER A 75 5.17 41.18 -1.77
CA SER A 75 5.91 41.44 -3.02
C SER A 75 7.08 42.42 -2.85
N ARG A 76 7.08 43.28 -1.83
CA ARG A 76 8.18 44.22 -1.54
C ARG A 76 9.50 43.56 -1.17
N HIS A 77 9.51 42.25 -0.91
CA HIS A 77 10.71 41.49 -0.51
C HIS A 77 11.21 40.55 -1.61
N LEU A 78 10.63 40.61 -2.82
CA LEU A 78 11.02 39.76 -3.94
C LEU A 78 11.92 40.53 -4.90
N SER A 79 13.21 40.21 -4.88
CA SER A 79 14.25 40.95 -5.58
C SER A 79 14.45 40.56 -7.05
N CYS A 80 13.88 39.46 -7.56
CA CYS A 80 13.99 39.08 -8.98
C CYS A 80 13.07 37.93 -9.40
N GLY A 81 12.34 38.09 -10.51
CA GLY A 81 11.78 36.98 -11.30
C GLY A 81 10.26 36.79 -11.18
N VAL A 82 9.71 36.01 -12.11
CA VAL A 82 8.33 35.52 -12.03
C VAL A 82 8.24 34.55 -10.84
N HIS A 83 7.35 34.80 -9.87
CA HIS A 83 7.18 33.93 -8.70
C HIS A 83 5.78 33.34 -8.66
N ILE A 84 5.68 32.02 -8.50
CA ILE A 84 4.41 31.30 -8.35
C ILE A 84 4.33 30.80 -6.91
N TRP A 85 3.24 31.13 -6.23
CA TRP A 85 2.97 30.79 -4.84
C TRP A 85 1.80 29.83 -4.79
N PHE A 86 1.84 28.84 -3.88
CA PHE A 86 0.70 27.97 -3.60
C PHE A 86 0.35 28.09 -2.12
N ASN A 87 -0.85 28.62 -1.82
CA ASN A 87 -1.27 28.93 -0.45
C ASN A 87 -1.35 27.65 0.42
N GLY A 88 -1.74 26.53 -0.17
CA GLY A 88 -1.80 25.23 0.50
C GLY A 88 -0.44 24.69 1.01
N LEU A 89 0.68 25.21 0.52
CA LEU A 89 2.02 24.83 1.02
C LEU A 89 2.52 25.72 2.17
N ILE A 90 1.91 26.88 2.38
CA ILE A 90 2.36 27.82 3.43
C ILE A 90 1.55 27.60 4.70
N PHE A 91 0.23 27.45 4.58
CA PHE A 91 -0.69 27.38 5.72
C PHE A 91 -1.84 26.37 5.53
N GLY A 92 -1.74 25.48 4.55
CA GLY A 92 -2.63 24.31 4.40
C GLY A 92 -4.07 24.55 3.95
N TYR A 93 -4.68 25.71 4.24
CA TYR A 93 -6.05 26.03 3.85
C TYR A 93 -6.23 27.49 3.39
N PRO A 94 -6.90 27.74 2.26
CA PRO A 94 -7.49 26.78 1.35
C PRO A 94 -6.46 26.15 0.39
N THR A 95 -6.75 24.92 -0.04
CA THR A 95 -6.02 24.26 -1.12
C THR A 95 -6.55 24.74 -2.47
N GLY A 96 -5.72 24.70 -3.52
CA GLY A 96 -6.14 25.04 -4.89
C GLY A 96 -6.00 26.50 -5.30
N ILE A 97 -5.60 27.41 -4.40
CA ILE A 97 -5.21 28.78 -4.77
C ILE A 97 -3.70 28.92 -4.89
N GLY A 98 -3.29 29.59 -5.96
CA GLY A 98 -1.97 30.16 -6.09
C GLY A 98 -1.99 31.63 -6.50
N ALA A 99 -0.84 32.28 -6.37
CA ALA A 99 -0.63 33.65 -6.82
C ALA A 99 0.57 33.71 -7.77
N LEU A 100 0.39 34.42 -8.88
CA LEU A 100 1.47 34.73 -9.82
C LEU A 100 1.94 36.16 -9.58
N VAL A 101 3.20 36.31 -9.18
CA VAL A 101 3.87 37.61 -9.12
C VAL A 101 4.69 37.76 -10.39
N LEU A 102 4.33 38.75 -11.20
CA LEU A 102 4.95 39.04 -12.49
C LEU A 102 5.49 40.47 -12.48
N LYS A 103 6.68 40.68 -13.06
CA LYS A 103 7.13 42.04 -13.37
C LYS A 103 6.18 42.66 -14.40
N SER A 104 5.77 43.91 -14.19
CA SER A 104 4.81 44.59 -15.06
C SER A 104 5.23 44.58 -16.54
N GLU A 105 6.52 44.72 -16.82
CA GLU A 105 7.10 44.68 -18.18
C GLU A 105 6.92 43.33 -18.89
N CYS A 106 6.72 42.24 -18.14
CA CYS A 106 6.54 40.90 -18.71
C CYS A 106 5.07 40.57 -19.01
N LEU A 107 4.12 41.40 -18.58
CA LEU A 107 2.67 41.11 -18.67
C LEU A 107 2.21 40.98 -20.13
N ASP A 108 2.58 41.93 -20.97
CA ASP A 108 2.20 41.90 -22.39
C ASP A 108 2.75 40.66 -23.09
N GLN A 109 3.99 40.27 -22.76
CA GLN A 109 4.60 39.07 -23.33
C GLN A 109 3.89 37.79 -22.84
N ALA A 110 3.53 37.74 -21.55
CA ALA A 110 2.78 36.62 -20.98
C ALA A 110 1.40 36.46 -21.65
N LEU A 111 0.68 37.56 -21.87
CA LEU A 111 -0.60 37.56 -22.57
C LEU A 111 -0.47 37.13 -24.04
N LYS A 112 0.61 37.54 -24.73
CA LYS A 112 0.88 37.15 -26.13
C LYS A 112 1.10 35.64 -26.29
N VAL A 113 1.79 34.99 -25.35
CA VAL A 113 2.09 33.54 -25.43
C VAL A 113 0.98 32.66 -24.86
N LYS A 114 -0.04 33.25 -24.21
CA LYS A 114 -1.14 32.51 -23.57
C LYS A 114 -2.07 31.84 -24.60
N LYS A 115 -1.95 30.52 -24.71
CA LYS A 115 -2.76 29.69 -25.64
C LYS A 115 -4.16 29.40 -25.11
N TYR A 116 -4.27 28.99 -23.85
CA TYR A 116 -5.54 28.69 -23.18
C TYR A 116 -6.24 29.97 -22.67
N PHE A 117 -7.56 30.02 -22.69
CA PHE A 117 -8.35 31.10 -22.09
C PHE A 117 -9.67 30.58 -21.49
N GLY A 118 -10.06 31.13 -20.35
CA GLY A 118 -11.40 31.00 -19.77
C GLY A 118 -12.25 32.24 -20.00
N GLY A 119 -13.55 32.16 -19.67
CA GLY A 119 -14.50 33.27 -19.84
C GLY A 119 -14.11 34.54 -19.06
N GLY A 120 -13.42 34.40 -17.93
CA GLY A 120 -12.92 35.52 -17.14
C GLY A 120 -11.83 36.35 -17.84
N ALA A 121 -11.03 35.70 -18.70
CA ALA A 121 -9.84 36.29 -19.33
C ALA A 121 -10.11 36.92 -20.69
N VAL A 122 -11.27 36.65 -21.28
CA VAL A 122 -11.60 37.02 -22.66
C VAL A 122 -12.55 38.21 -22.70
N GLN A 123 -12.31 39.13 -23.63
CA GLN A 123 -13.20 40.22 -23.94
C GLN A 123 -14.17 39.83 -25.08
N MET A 124 -13.68 39.08 -26.05
CA MET A 124 -14.47 38.59 -27.18
C MET A 124 -13.84 37.31 -27.74
N ASN A 125 -14.67 36.34 -28.11
CA ASN A 125 -14.29 35.19 -28.89
C ASN A 125 -15.33 34.89 -29.98
N THR A 126 -14.89 34.29 -31.09
CA THR A 126 -15.77 33.90 -32.19
C THR A 126 -15.93 32.39 -32.25
N VAL A 127 -17.14 31.93 -32.61
CA VAL A 127 -17.46 30.50 -32.69
C VAL A 127 -16.87 29.86 -33.93
N HIS A 128 -17.00 30.50 -35.09
CA HIS A 128 -16.61 29.91 -36.38
C HIS A 128 -15.15 30.20 -36.76
N GLU A 129 -14.64 31.39 -36.46
CA GLU A 129 -13.29 31.80 -36.88
C GLU A 129 -12.20 31.48 -35.85
N ARG A 130 -12.57 30.95 -34.68
CA ARG A 130 -11.67 30.66 -33.54
C ARG A 130 -10.79 31.85 -33.15
N LYS A 131 -11.29 33.07 -33.31
CA LYS A 131 -10.61 34.29 -32.87
C LYS A 131 -10.91 34.55 -31.41
N LYS A 132 -9.96 35.13 -30.71
CA LYS A 132 -10.09 35.57 -29.31
C LYS A 132 -9.37 36.89 -29.10
N VAL A 133 -9.89 37.71 -28.21
CA VAL A 133 -9.25 38.92 -27.68
C VAL A 133 -9.25 38.80 -26.17
N LEU A 134 -8.07 38.74 -25.57
CA LEU A 134 -7.92 38.73 -24.12
C LEU A 134 -8.16 40.14 -23.57
N LYS A 135 -8.62 40.24 -22.32
CA LYS A 135 -8.67 41.51 -21.59
C LYS A 135 -7.26 42.08 -21.44
N MET A 136 -7.13 43.40 -21.48
CA MET A 136 -5.88 44.08 -21.15
C MET A 136 -5.64 44.00 -19.64
N GLY A 137 -4.37 43.92 -19.22
CA GLY A 137 -4.01 43.86 -17.80
C GLY A 137 -3.95 42.45 -17.23
N VAL A 138 -4.00 42.36 -15.90
CA VAL A 138 -3.86 41.09 -15.16
C VAL A 138 -5.09 40.19 -15.34
N GLU A 139 -6.24 40.79 -15.63
CA GLU A 139 -7.50 40.14 -15.91
C GLU A 139 -7.39 39.18 -17.10
N GLY A 140 -6.51 39.45 -18.06
CA GLY A 140 -6.24 38.56 -19.19
C GLY A 140 -5.57 37.23 -18.79
N LEU A 141 -5.12 37.10 -17.53
CA LEU A 141 -4.56 35.87 -16.95
C LEU A 141 -5.59 35.10 -16.09
N GLU A 142 -6.77 35.66 -15.84
CA GLU A 142 -7.78 35.10 -14.93
C GLU A 142 -8.78 34.22 -15.68
N ASP A 143 -8.47 32.93 -15.80
CA ASP A 143 -9.32 31.98 -16.53
C ASP A 143 -10.58 31.60 -15.73
N GLY A 144 -11.68 32.31 -15.99
CA GLY A 144 -12.98 32.02 -15.39
C GLY A 144 -13.26 32.87 -14.15
N THR A 145 -14.23 32.45 -13.34
CA THR A 145 -14.52 33.13 -12.07
C THR A 145 -13.44 32.74 -11.06
N LEU A 146 -12.75 33.75 -10.51
CA LEU A 146 -11.78 33.53 -9.45
C LEU A 146 -12.44 32.86 -8.23
N PRO A 147 -11.74 32.01 -7.48
CA PRO A 147 -12.26 31.35 -6.29
C PRO A 147 -12.33 32.34 -5.10
N TYR A 148 -13.19 33.36 -5.21
CA TYR A 148 -13.24 34.51 -4.28
C TYR A 148 -13.40 34.10 -2.81
N GLN A 149 -14.24 33.10 -2.51
CA GLN A 149 -14.39 32.56 -1.15
C GLN A 149 -13.07 32.02 -0.57
N GLN A 150 -12.32 31.29 -1.39
CA GLN A 150 -11.02 30.76 -0.98
C GLN A 150 -9.96 31.88 -0.91
N ILE A 151 -10.03 32.90 -1.78
CA ILE A 151 -9.14 34.07 -1.69
C ILE A 151 -9.32 34.75 -0.33
N PHE A 152 -10.56 34.88 0.14
CA PHE A 152 -10.87 35.38 1.49
C PHE A 152 -10.33 34.48 2.60
N ALA A 153 -10.60 33.18 2.52
CA ALA A 153 -10.08 32.22 3.49
C ALA A 153 -8.55 32.29 3.62
N SER A 154 -7.84 32.57 2.53
CA SER A 154 -6.37 32.70 2.52
C SER A 154 -5.85 33.85 3.39
N ILE A 155 -6.63 34.92 3.61
CA ILE A 155 -6.24 36.04 4.47
C ILE A 155 -5.98 35.56 5.90
N HIS A 156 -6.82 34.65 6.41
CA HIS A 156 -6.66 34.09 7.75
C HIS A 156 -5.39 33.22 7.85
N GLY A 157 -5.03 32.50 6.77
CA GLY A 157 -3.77 31.78 6.69
C GLY A 157 -2.55 32.70 6.74
N PHE A 158 -2.56 33.81 5.99
CA PHE A 158 -1.49 34.80 6.06
C PHE A 158 -1.38 35.46 7.44
N ASN A 159 -2.50 35.81 8.07
CA ASN A 159 -2.52 36.37 9.41
C ASN A 159 -1.93 35.39 10.45
N PHE A 160 -2.30 34.11 10.37
CA PHE A 160 -1.74 33.06 11.21
C PHE A 160 -0.21 32.99 11.09
N ILE A 161 0.31 32.96 9.86
CA ILE A 161 1.76 32.93 9.59
C ILE A 161 2.45 34.22 10.02
N GLN A 162 1.82 35.38 9.85
CA GLN A 162 2.36 36.67 10.24
C GLN A 162 2.55 36.77 11.76
N ASN A 163 1.61 36.23 12.55
CA ASN A 163 1.72 36.18 14.01
C ASN A 163 2.91 35.33 14.49
N ILE A 164 3.26 34.28 13.76
CA ILE A 164 4.39 33.40 14.09
C ILE A 164 5.73 33.97 13.57
N ASN A 165 5.68 34.62 12.40
CA ASN A 165 6.79 35.07 11.54
C ASN A 165 7.41 33.95 10.65
N ILE A 166 7.37 34.17 9.33
CA ILE A 166 7.85 33.22 8.31
C ILE A 166 9.36 32.91 8.40
N TYR A 167 10.18 33.86 8.84
CA TYR A 167 11.62 33.62 9.01
C TYR A 167 11.88 32.68 10.19
N ARG A 168 11.09 32.79 11.27
CA ARG A 168 11.17 31.85 12.40
C ARG A 168 10.74 30.46 11.98
N ILE A 169 9.69 30.35 11.17
CA ILE A 169 9.25 29.07 10.57
C ILE A 169 10.38 28.45 9.76
N SER A 170 10.96 29.21 8.81
CA SER A 170 12.05 28.74 7.95
C SER A 170 13.23 28.20 8.76
N GLN A 171 13.73 28.98 9.73
CA GLN A 171 14.84 28.56 10.60
C GLN A 171 14.49 27.33 11.44
N TYR A 172 13.27 27.27 11.98
CA TYR A 172 12.82 26.14 12.78
C TYR A 172 12.73 24.86 11.97
N THR A 173 12.01 24.88 10.83
CA THR A 173 11.86 23.71 9.97
C THR A 173 13.20 23.26 9.38
N PHE A 174 14.10 24.20 9.08
CA PHE A 174 15.47 23.88 8.69
C PHE A 174 16.22 23.16 9.81
N SER A 175 16.10 23.62 11.06
CA SER A 175 16.77 22.97 12.20
C SER A 175 16.27 21.54 12.43
N LEU A 176 14.97 21.27 12.22
CA LEU A 176 14.40 19.93 12.28
C LEU A 176 14.95 19.04 11.16
N ALA A 177 14.95 19.54 9.93
CA ALA A 177 15.48 18.82 8.78
C ALA A 177 16.99 18.56 8.93
N GLN A 178 17.78 19.53 9.39
CA GLN A 178 19.20 19.36 9.66
C GLN A 178 19.44 18.31 10.76
N LYS A 179 18.63 18.32 11.82
CA LYS A 179 18.71 17.33 12.89
C LYS A 179 18.41 15.92 12.36
N CYS A 180 17.30 15.76 11.64
CA CYS A 180 16.92 14.49 11.05
C CYS A 180 17.97 13.99 10.04
N TYR A 181 18.52 14.87 9.20
CA TYR A 181 19.61 14.54 8.28
C TYR A 181 20.84 14.00 9.03
N LYS A 182 21.25 14.67 10.13
CA LYS A 182 22.38 14.22 10.95
C LYS A 182 22.10 12.84 11.57
N GLU A 183 20.91 12.60 12.09
CA GLU A 183 20.54 11.31 12.69
C GLU A 183 20.46 10.19 11.63
N LEU A 184 19.82 10.44 10.49
CA LEU A 184 19.78 9.50 9.35
C LEU A 184 21.17 9.15 8.83
N LYS A 185 22.08 10.14 8.79
CA LYS A 185 23.46 9.95 8.34
C LYS A 185 24.27 9.03 9.27
N MET A 186 23.87 8.90 10.54
CA MET A 186 24.52 8.03 11.52
C MET A 186 23.95 6.60 11.51
N LEU A 187 23.00 6.29 10.63
CA LEU A 187 22.43 4.95 10.51
C LEU A 187 23.32 4.10 9.60
N PHE A 188 24.12 3.24 10.23
CA PHE A 188 24.99 2.27 9.57
C PHE A 188 24.61 0.85 9.99
N TYR A 189 24.78 -0.05 9.04
CA TYR A 189 24.74 -1.48 9.25
C TYR A 189 26.01 -1.97 9.96
N SER A 190 25.94 -3.17 10.54
CA SER A 190 27.09 -3.76 11.26
C SER A 190 28.32 -4.00 10.39
N ASN A 191 28.14 -4.12 9.06
CA ASN A 191 29.22 -4.22 8.08
C ASN A 191 29.81 -2.86 7.63
N GLY A 192 29.33 -1.76 8.19
CA GLY A 192 29.77 -0.40 7.86
C GLY A 192 29.07 0.23 6.66
N ASN A 193 28.16 -0.48 5.97
CA ASN A 193 27.38 0.13 4.89
C ASN A 193 26.34 1.11 5.47
N PRO A 194 26.11 2.27 4.83
CA PRO A 194 25.07 3.20 5.28
C PRO A 194 23.68 2.64 4.95
N LEU A 195 22.70 2.90 5.82
CA LEU A 195 21.29 2.58 5.56
C LEU A 195 20.69 3.53 4.51
N ILE A 196 21.17 4.77 4.46
CA ILE A 196 20.54 5.87 3.72
C ILE A 196 21.48 6.37 2.63
N LEU A 197 20.99 6.39 1.39
CA LEU A 197 21.62 7.08 0.26
C LEU A 197 20.90 8.41 0.00
N PHE A 198 21.54 9.53 0.29
CA PHE A 198 20.93 10.85 0.13
C PHE A 198 20.93 11.35 -1.32
N ASN A 199 19.78 11.85 -1.77
CA ASN A 199 19.59 12.49 -3.07
C ASN A 199 19.53 14.02 -2.90
N LEU A 200 20.65 14.60 -2.44
CA LEU A 200 20.73 16.01 -2.05
C LEU A 200 21.93 16.67 -2.71
N SER A 201 21.79 17.94 -3.10
CA SER A 201 22.93 18.74 -3.58
C SER A 201 23.70 19.42 -2.44
N ASN A 202 23.06 19.58 -1.28
CA ASN A 202 23.57 20.36 -0.14
C ASN A 202 23.55 19.53 1.16
N ASN A 203 24.39 19.92 2.13
CA ASN A 203 24.58 19.21 3.39
C ASN A 203 23.88 19.90 4.59
N PHE A 204 22.77 20.61 4.35
CA PHE A 204 22.03 21.38 5.37
C PHE A 204 22.94 22.35 6.16
N LEU A 205 23.82 23.07 5.47
CA LEU A 205 24.70 24.06 6.09
C LEU A 205 24.06 25.46 6.16
N ASP A 206 23.26 25.83 5.16
CA ASP A 206 22.66 27.15 5.03
C ASP A 206 21.16 27.05 4.69
N PRO A 207 20.26 27.63 5.51
CA PRO A 207 18.82 27.64 5.24
C PRO A 207 18.42 28.42 3.98
N ARG A 208 19.32 29.25 3.41
CA ARG A 208 19.07 29.98 2.16
C ARG A 208 19.22 29.09 0.92
N THR A 209 19.98 28.00 1.01
CA THR A 209 20.27 27.12 -0.12
C THR A 209 19.61 25.75 0.02
N GLN A 210 19.12 25.40 1.21
CA GLN A 210 18.45 24.13 1.50
C GLN A 210 17.21 24.36 2.36
N GLY A 211 16.05 23.94 1.84
CA GLY A 211 14.78 23.96 2.59
C GLY A 211 14.61 22.76 3.53
N PRO A 212 13.45 22.64 4.20
CA PRO A 212 13.20 21.60 5.21
C PRO A 212 12.79 20.25 4.59
N ILE A 213 13.41 19.88 3.48
CA ILE A 213 13.11 18.66 2.71
C ILE A 213 14.35 17.77 2.67
N ILE A 214 14.21 16.51 3.05
CA ILE A 214 15.24 15.47 2.92
C ILE A 214 14.75 14.47 1.89
N ASN A 215 15.58 14.18 0.89
CA ASN A 215 15.30 13.17 -0.13
C ASN A 215 16.38 12.09 -0.08
N PHE A 216 15.98 10.82 -0.07
CA PHE A 216 16.89 9.68 -0.01
C PHE A 216 16.27 8.40 -0.57
N ASN A 217 17.12 7.41 -0.81
CA ASN A 217 16.77 6.00 -0.95
C ASN A 217 17.31 5.21 0.25
N ILE A 218 16.67 4.08 0.55
CA ILE A 218 17.17 3.14 1.56
C ILE A 218 18.01 2.09 0.83
N LEU A 219 19.12 1.71 1.44
CA LEU A 219 19.98 0.62 1.00
C LEU A 219 19.71 -0.60 1.88
N ASN A 220 19.90 -1.79 1.31
CA ASN A 220 19.94 -3.06 2.04
C ASN A 220 21.33 -3.28 2.65
N PHE A 221 21.46 -4.30 3.51
CA PHE A 221 22.73 -4.66 4.15
C PHE A 221 23.88 -4.86 3.14
N ASP A 222 23.59 -5.46 1.99
CA ASP A 222 24.54 -5.72 0.90
C ASP A 222 24.88 -4.46 0.05
N GLY A 223 24.26 -3.31 0.34
CA GLY A 223 24.44 -2.06 -0.39
C GLY A 223 23.53 -1.89 -1.61
N THR A 224 22.67 -2.87 -1.92
CA THR A 224 21.66 -2.74 -2.99
C THR A 224 20.51 -1.83 -2.58
N HIS A 225 19.71 -1.33 -3.54
CA HIS A 225 18.56 -0.49 -3.22
C HIS A 225 17.41 -1.30 -2.63
N ALA A 226 16.85 -0.79 -1.52
CA ALA A 226 15.56 -1.24 -1.01
C ALA A 226 14.43 -0.45 -1.68
N GLY A 227 13.37 -1.14 -2.13
CA GLY A 227 12.19 -0.51 -2.69
C GLY A 227 11.50 0.41 -1.68
N PHE A 228 11.07 1.59 -2.13
CA PHE A 228 10.48 2.60 -1.25
C PHE A 228 9.06 2.24 -0.76
N SER A 229 8.34 1.32 -1.42
CA SER A 229 7.00 0.87 -0.98
C SER A 229 7.08 0.04 0.29
N LYS A 230 8.15 -0.75 0.50
CA LYS A 230 8.37 -1.42 1.79
C LYS A 230 8.42 -0.41 2.93
N PHE A 231 9.15 0.69 2.74
CA PHE A 231 9.25 1.76 3.73
C PHE A 231 7.93 2.51 3.89
N ALA A 232 7.24 2.85 2.80
CA ALA A 232 5.94 3.52 2.84
C ALA A 232 4.89 2.70 3.58
N ASN A 233 4.81 1.39 3.31
CA ASN A 233 3.91 0.47 4.00
C ASN A 233 4.24 0.37 5.49
N LEU A 234 5.53 0.29 5.83
CA LEU A 234 5.96 0.28 7.22
C LEU A 234 5.57 1.59 7.92
N CYS A 235 5.80 2.74 7.30
CA CYS A 235 5.34 4.03 7.80
C CYS A 235 3.83 4.06 8.02
N SER A 236 3.03 3.55 7.06
CA SER A 236 1.57 3.51 7.16
C SER A 236 1.08 2.68 8.36
N VAL A 237 1.68 1.51 8.62
CA VAL A 237 1.34 0.66 9.79
C VAL A 237 1.64 1.35 11.12
N HIS A 238 2.56 2.31 11.13
CA HIS A 238 2.98 3.06 12.33
C HIS A 238 2.46 4.50 12.36
N ASN A 239 1.41 4.82 11.59
CA ASN A 239 0.80 6.16 11.53
C ASN A 239 1.80 7.27 11.16
N ILE A 240 2.74 6.95 10.25
CA ILE A 240 3.69 7.90 9.70
C ILE A 240 3.35 8.18 8.24
N HIS A 241 3.16 9.45 7.90
CA HIS A 241 2.83 9.89 6.55
C HIS A 241 4.09 10.42 5.87
N VAL A 242 4.50 9.77 4.79
CA VAL A 242 5.68 10.14 3.99
C VAL A 242 5.31 10.16 2.52
N ARG A 243 6.08 10.90 1.71
CA ARG A 243 5.92 10.87 0.25
C ARG A 243 6.97 9.98 -0.38
N VAL A 244 6.54 9.14 -1.30
CA VAL A 244 7.43 8.30 -2.12
C VAL A 244 7.14 8.47 -3.61
N GLY A 245 8.10 8.08 -4.45
CA GLY A 245 7.98 8.07 -5.91
C GLY A 245 8.84 9.13 -6.62
N CYS A 246 8.51 9.40 -7.88
CA CYS A 246 9.35 10.13 -8.83
C CYS A 246 8.59 11.17 -9.66
N PHE A 247 7.38 10.83 -10.13
CA PHE A 247 6.65 11.58 -11.16
C PHE A 247 6.25 13.01 -10.78
N CYS A 248 6.07 13.33 -9.49
CA CYS A 248 5.77 14.70 -9.07
C CYS A 248 6.92 15.69 -9.34
N ASN A 249 8.14 15.19 -9.60
CA ASN A 249 9.28 15.99 -10.07
C ASN A 249 10.26 15.10 -10.87
N ILE A 250 9.83 14.66 -12.05
CA ILE A 250 10.59 13.73 -12.90
C ILE A 250 11.99 14.27 -13.25
N GLY A 251 12.14 15.60 -13.40
CA GLY A 251 13.44 16.21 -13.72
C GLY A 251 14.45 16.07 -12.57
N ALA A 252 14.03 16.29 -11.32
CA ALA A 252 14.90 16.04 -10.17
C ALA A 252 15.22 14.55 -10.04
N CYS A 253 14.21 13.70 -10.19
CA CYS A 253 14.37 12.25 -10.12
C CYS A 253 15.37 11.73 -11.17
N ALA A 254 15.23 12.15 -12.44
CA ALA A 254 16.15 11.80 -13.51
C ALA A 254 17.58 12.27 -13.23
N ARG A 255 17.75 13.47 -12.65
CA ARG A 255 19.06 13.99 -12.26
C ARG A 255 19.73 13.15 -11.16
N TYR A 256 19.01 12.83 -10.08
CA TYR A 256 19.61 12.15 -8.92
C TYR A 256 19.72 10.64 -9.09
N LEU A 257 18.80 10.01 -9.82
CA LEU A 257 18.82 8.58 -10.13
C LEU A 257 19.54 8.28 -11.46
N ASN A 258 20.05 9.32 -12.13
CA ASN A 258 20.78 9.24 -13.39
C ASN A 258 20.00 8.53 -14.52
N PHE A 259 18.70 8.84 -14.63
CA PHE A 259 17.87 8.35 -15.74
C PHE A 259 18.00 9.24 -16.98
N LYS A 260 18.03 8.58 -18.14
CA LYS A 260 17.88 9.21 -19.45
C LYS A 260 16.43 9.06 -19.92
N ASP A 261 16.03 9.86 -20.90
CA ASP A 261 14.68 9.79 -21.48
C ASP A 261 14.32 8.38 -21.95
N LYS A 262 15.27 7.65 -22.54
CA LYS A 262 15.09 6.25 -22.94
C LYS A 262 14.81 5.32 -21.76
N ASP A 263 15.43 5.56 -20.60
CA ASP A 263 15.18 4.76 -19.40
C ASP A 263 13.74 5.01 -18.91
N ILE A 264 13.28 6.28 -18.94
CA ILE A 264 11.92 6.65 -18.56
C ILE A 264 10.89 6.01 -19.50
N GLU A 265 11.14 6.05 -20.81
CA GLU A 265 10.29 5.39 -21.82
C GLU A 265 10.26 3.87 -21.63
N SER A 266 11.41 3.25 -21.38
CA SER A 266 11.52 1.81 -21.11
C SER A 266 10.79 1.42 -19.83
N ASN A 267 10.91 2.22 -18.77
CA ASN A 267 10.18 2.01 -17.52
C ASN A 267 8.67 2.04 -17.78
N PHE A 268 8.18 3.01 -18.56
CA PHE A 268 6.76 3.09 -18.93
C PHE A 268 6.30 1.87 -19.75
N GLN A 269 7.11 1.41 -20.70
CA GLN A 269 6.83 0.20 -21.48
C GLN A 269 6.81 -1.06 -20.62
N ALA A 270 7.61 -1.11 -19.55
CA ALA A 270 7.56 -2.16 -18.54
C ALA A 270 6.35 -2.05 -17.58
N GLY A 271 5.49 -1.05 -17.77
CA GLY A 271 4.27 -0.83 -17.00
C GLY A 271 4.40 0.23 -15.90
N HIS A 272 5.54 0.94 -15.79
CA HIS A 272 5.73 1.92 -14.72
C HIS A 272 4.89 3.18 -14.93
N THR A 273 4.08 3.52 -13.95
CA THR A 273 3.20 4.69 -13.91
C THR A 273 3.20 5.34 -12.53
N CYS A 274 2.72 6.58 -12.45
CA CYS A 274 2.65 7.29 -11.18
C CYS A 274 1.67 6.61 -10.22
N GLY A 275 2.17 6.19 -9.05
CA GLY A 275 1.35 5.57 -8.00
C GLY A 275 1.19 4.05 -8.16
N ASP A 276 1.97 3.42 -9.03
CA ASP A 276 2.08 1.96 -9.03
C ASP A 276 2.94 1.43 -7.86
N ASN A 277 3.05 0.10 -7.79
CA ASN A 277 3.87 -0.61 -6.80
C ASN A 277 5.25 -1.00 -7.36
N MET A 278 5.67 -0.43 -8.48
CA MET A 278 6.96 -0.74 -9.08
C MET A 278 8.03 0.22 -8.54
N ASP A 279 8.75 -0.25 -7.53
CA ASP A 279 9.78 0.56 -6.87
C ASP A 279 11.15 0.44 -7.52
N LEU A 280 11.42 -0.71 -8.13
CA LEU A 280 12.72 -1.15 -8.62
C LEU A 280 12.56 -1.80 -9.98
N LEU A 281 13.39 -1.41 -10.94
CA LEU A 281 13.58 -2.12 -12.20
C LEU A 281 15.06 -2.45 -12.36
N ASP A 282 15.38 -3.74 -12.55
CA ASP A 282 16.76 -4.23 -12.64
C ASP A 282 17.68 -3.76 -11.50
N GLY A 283 17.13 -3.69 -10.28
CA GLY A 283 17.84 -3.24 -9.07
C GLY A 283 18.03 -1.72 -8.96
N ARG A 284 17.55 -0.94 -9.93
CA ARG A 284 17.58 0.53 -9.90
C ARG A 284 16.28 1.09 -9.33
N PRO A 285 16.34 2.05 -8.39
CA PRO A 285 15.15 2.67 -7.83
C PRO A 285 14.44 3.51 -8.89
N LEU A 286 13.13 3.33 -9.03
CA LEU A 286 12.29 4.12 -9.93
C LEU A 286 11.79 5.42 -9.29
N GLY A 287 12.23 5.72 -8.07
CA GLY A 287 11.83 6.89 -7.31
C GLY A 287 12.56 7.02 -5.99
N SER A 288 12.08 7.91 -5.14
CA SER A 288 12.76 8.29 -3.90
C SER A 288 11.79 8.51 -2.75
N ILE A 289 12.30 8.49 -1.53
CA ILE A 289 11.58 8.86 -0.31
C ILE A 289 11.84 10.33 -0.03
N ARG A 290 10.77 11.09 0.21
CA ARG A 290 10.83 12.52 0.55
C ARG A 290 10.19 12.76 1.91
N LEU A 291 11.00 13.26 2.84
CA LEU A 291 10.56 13.82 4.11
C LEU A 291 10.51 15.33 3.99
N SER A 292 9.47 15.95 4.50
CA SER A 292 9.30 17.40 4.51
C SER A 292 8.63 17.86 5.80
N PHE A 293 9.31 18.78 6.49
CA PHE A 293 8.90 19.25 7.80
C PHE A 293 8.13 20.57 7.71
N GLY A 294 6.97 20.62 8.36
CA GLY A 294 6.19 21.82 8.63
C GLY A 294 6.46 22.37 10.03
N TYR A 295 5.93 23.56 10.32
CA TYR A 295 6.09 24.22 11.62
C TYR A 295 5.31 23.54 12.77
N TYR A 296 4.40 22.62 12.46
CA TYR A 296 3.71 21.75 13.43
C TYR A 296 4.52 20.51 13.82
N ASN A 297 5.60 20.20 13.10
CA ASN A 297 6.47 19.09 13.48
C ASN A 297 7.32 19.45 14.69
N ASN A 298 7.78 18.44 15.42
CA ASN A 298 8.71 18.60 16.54
C ASN A 298 9.75 17.48 16.57
N LYS A 299 10.64 17.50 17.58
CA LYS A 299 11.71 16.50 17.71
C LYS A 299 11.20 15.07 17.97
N LYS A 300 9.97 14.89 18.46
CA LYS A 300 9.36 13.56 18.69
C LYS A 300 9.10 12.86 17.36
N ASP A 301 8.63 13.59 16.36
CA ASP A 301 8.38 13.05 15.00
C ASP A 301 9.66 12.44 14.40
N ILE A 302 10.80 13.11 14.61
CA ILE A 302 12.11 12.61 14.17
C ILE A 302 12.47 11.32 14.92
N ARG A 303 12.30 11.29 16.24
CA ARG A 303 12.61 10.09 17.05
C ARG A 303 11.79 8.88 16.61
N ILE A 304 10.48 9.05 16.42
CA ILE A 304 9.59 7.97 15.95
C ILE A 304 10.08 7.39 14.62
N LEU A 305 10.45 8.25 13.67
CA LEU A 305 11.00 7.83 12.39
C LEU A 305 12.33 7.06 12.54
N ILE A 306 13.26 7.58 13.35
CA ILE A 306 14.58 6.96 13.55
C ILE A 306 14.44 5.63 14.28
N GLU A 307 13.60 5.54 15.30
CA GLU A 307 13.29 4.30 16.03
C GLU A 307 12.68 3.25 15.10
N LEU A 308 11.81 3.64 14.17
CA LEU A 308 11.25 2.75 13.15
C LEU A 308 12.34 2.22 12.21
N LEU A 309 13.21 3.10 11.70
CA LEU A 309 14.33 2.68 10.85
C LEU A 309 15.31 1.77 11.60
N GLN A 310 15.68 2.13 12.82
CA GLN A 310 16.53 1.30 13.67
C GLN A 310 15.88 -0.05 13.93
N LYS A 311 14.62 -0.11 14.36
CA LYS A 311 13.92 -1.36 14.66
C LYS A 311 13.85 -2.30 13.47
N TYR A 312 13.41 -1.80 12.31
CA TYR A 312 13.07 -2.67 11.18
C TYR A 312 14.21 -2.90 10.19
N TYR A 313 15.20 -1.99 10.13
CA TYR A 313 16.35 -2.14 9.24
C TYR A 313 17.65 -2.47 9.98
N LEU A 314 17.93 -1.89 11.16
CA LEU A 314 19.22 -2.08 11.86
C LEU A 314 19.21 -3.12 12.99
N ASN A 315 18.16 -3.20 13.80
CA ASN A 315 18.09 -4.07 14.98
C ASN A 315 17.61 -5.47 14.64
N ASN A 316 16.89 -5.62 13.52
CA ASN A 316 16.72 -6.91 12.87
C ASN A 316 18.06 -7.51 12.39
N GLN A 317 19.22 -6.84 12.55
CA GLN A 317 20.55 -7.37 12.21
C GLN A 317 21.26 -8.15 13.31
N LEU A 318 20.64 -8.33 14.48
CA LEU A 318 20.99 -9.47 15.33
C LEU A 318 20.47 -10.81 14.73
N MET A 319 19.74 -10.74 13.61
CA MET A 319 19.33 -11.87 12.78
C MET A 319 19.79 -11.60 11.34
N ASN A 320 21.04 -12.00 11.02
CA ASN A 320 21.77 -11.91 9.73
C ASN A 320 22.77 -10.74 9.72
N PHE A 321 24.10 -10.91 9.77
CA PHE A 321 24.95 -11.91 9.12
C PHE A 321 26.15 -12.28 10.00
N THR A 322 26.09 -13.43 10.68
CA THR A 322 27.22 -14.36 10.57
C THR A 322 26.98 -15.17 9.31
N LYS A 323 28.04 -15.34 8.50
CA LYS A 323 28.13 -16.51 7.61
C LYS A 323 27.63 -17.73 8.40
N ASP A 324 26.72 -18.49 7.79
CA ASP A 324 26.02 -19.64 8.37
C ASP A 324 24.95 -19.31 9.42
N CYS A 325 23.77 -18.89 8.97
CA CYS A 325 22.45 -19.40 9.45
C CYS A 325 21.32 -18.61 8.77
N SER A 326 20.50 -19.31 7.99
CA SER A 326 19.23 -18.81 7.44
C SER A 326 18.26 -18.44 8.57
N PRO A 327 17.28 -17.52 8.34
CA PRO A 327 16.18 -17.36 9.27
C PRO A 327 15.50 -18.71 9.48
N LEU A 328 15.36 -19.08 10.74
CA LEU A 328 14.82 -20.36 11.17
C LEU A 328 13.30 -20.25 11.27
N ILE A 329 12.59 -21.08 10.51
CA ILE A 329 11.13 -21.22 10.64
C ILE A 329 10.78 -22.62 11.10
N SER A 330 9.76 -22.75 11.94
CA SER A 330 9.30 -24.04 12.45
C SER A 330 7.93 -24.40 11.86
N LEU A 331 7.77 -25.63 11.39
CA LEU A 331 6.50 -26.13 10.87
C LEU A 331 5.51 -26.33 12.02
N LYS A 332 4.40 -25.60 12.04
CA LYS A 332 3.38 -25.66 13.12
C LYS A 332 2.19 -26.53 12.81
N HIS A 333 1.73 -26.53 11.57
CA HIS A 333 0.56 -27.32 11.17
C HIS A 333 0.76 -27.94 9.80
N ILE A 334 0.30 -29.18 9.68
CA ILE A 334 0.21 -29.91 8.42
C ILE A 334 -1.26 -30.23 8.19
N PHE A 335 -1.77 -29.80 7.05
CA PHE A 335 -3.13 -30.06 6.60
C PHE A 335 -3.12 -30.71 5.21
N ILE A 336 -3.83 -31.82 5.11
CA ILE A 336 -4.12 -32.49 3.86
C ILE A 336 -5.60 -32.28 3.56
N TYR A 337 -5.93 -32.13 2.28
CA TYR A 337 -7.32 -32.06 1.84
C TYR A 337 -7.53 -33.14 0.78
N PRO A 338 -7.72 -34.40 1.19
CA PRO A 338 -7.82 -35.53 0.28
C PRO A 338 -8.85 -35.30 -0.83
N ILE A 339 -10.04 -34.86 -0.44
CA ILE A 339 -11.12 -34.53 -1.36
C ILE A 339 -11.14 -33.02 -1.60
N LYS A 340 -11.13 -32.62 -2.88
CA LYS A 340 -11.27 -31.23 -3.29
C LYS A 340 -12.50 -30.60 -2.63
N SER A 341 -12.33 -29.42 -2.05
CA SER A 341 -13.38 -28.66 -1.38
C SER A 341 -13.96 -29.26 -0.09
N CYS A 342 -13.44 -30.39 0.42
CA CYS A 342 -13.82 -30.90 1.73
C CYS A 342 -12.95 -30.32 2.87
N GLY A 343 -13.30 -30.61 4.12
CA GLY A 343 -12.59 -30.17 5.32
C GLY A 343 -11.13 -30.61 5.39
N ALA A 344 -10.37 -29.97 6.28
CA ALA A 344 -8.95 -30.28 6.49
C ALA A 344 -8.77 -31.57 7.30
N PHE A 345 -7.82 -32.39 6.88
CA PHE A 345 -7.25 -33.49 7.66
C PHE A 345 -5.95 -33.01 8.30
N SER A 346 -5.98 -32.74 9.61
CA SER A 346 -4.81 -32.28 10.36
C SER A 346 -3.98 -33.46 10.87
N VAL A 347 -2.67 -33.39 10.70
CA VAL A 347 -1.74 -34.44 11.11
C VAL A 347 -0.50 -33.86 11.77
N THR A 348 0.17 -34.66 12.59
CA THR A 348 1.44 -34.28 13.23
C THR A 348 2.66 -34.63 12.40
N ASN A 349 2.53 -35.62 11.51
CA ASN A 349 3.54 -36.00 10.52
C ASN A 349 2.86 -36.50 9.25
N TRP A 350 3.51 -36.38 8.10
CA TRP A 350 2.98 -36.86 6.82
C TRP A 350 4.08 -37.10 5.78
N GLN A 351 3.77 -37.93 4.78
CA GLN A 351 4.63 -38.18 3.63
C GLN A 351 4.49 -37.08 2.57
N VAL A 352 5.62 -36.57 2.08
CA VAL A 352 5.73 -35.71 0.91
C VAL A 352 6.26 -36.55 -0.25
N VAL A 353 5.61 -36.47 -1.40
CA VAL A 353 6.00 -37.06 -2.69
C VAL A 353 6.19 -35.95 -3.72
N SER A 354 6.66 -36.28 -4.93
CA SER A 354 6.96 -35.27 -5.97
C SER A 354 5.77 -34.38 -6.36
N SER A 355 4.54 -34.85 -6.16
CA SER A 355 3.30 -34.08 -6.39
C SER A 355 2.84 -33.23 -5.20
N GLY A 356 3.55 -33.25 -4.07
CA GLY A 356 3.20 -32.54 -2.84
C GLY A 356 2.95 -33.49 -1.67
N LEU A 357 2.05 -33.12 -0.75
CA LEU A 357 1.65 -34.00 0.34
C LEU A 357 0.92 -35.23 -0.23
N LEU A 358 1.30 -36.42 0.22
CA LEU A 358 0.71 -37.67 -0.25
C LEU A 358 -0.82 -37.63 -0.06
N TYR A 359 -1.55 -38.02 -1.09
CA TYR A 359 -3.02 -38.01 -1.13
C TYR A 359 -3.71 -36.65 -1.09
N ASP A 360 -2.99 -35.54 -1.17
CA ASP A 360 -3.60 -34.21 -1.20
C ASP A 360 -4.33 -33.97 -2.54
N ARG A 361 -5.61 -33.62 -2.46
CA ARG A 361 -6.54 -33.34 -3.58
C ARG A 361 -6.61 -34.44 -4.64
N GLN A 362 -6.45 -35.71 -4.25
CA GLN A 362 -6.54 -36.86 -5.16
C GLN A 362 -7.99 -37.26 -5.50
N TRP A 363 -8.98 -36.78 -4.73
CA TRP A 363 -10.39 -37.06 -4.97
C TRP A 363 -11.18 -35.78 -5.27
N LEU A 364 -12.26 -35.97 -6.01
CA LEU A 364 -13.21 -34.93 -6.40
C LEU A 364 -14.63 -35.49 -6.31
N ILE A 365 -15.59 -34.63 -6.00
CA ILE A 365 -17.01 -34.99 -5.97
C ILE A 365 -17.67 -34.41 -7.21
N LEU A 366 -18.44 -35.26 -7.89
CA LEU A 366 -19.16 -34.91 -9.11
C LEU A 366 -20.67 -34.95 -8.87
N GLN A 367 -21.37 -34.05 -9.53
CA GLN A 367 -22.82 -34.13 -9.73
C GLN A 367 -23.07 -34.15 -11.25
N GLY A 368 -23.33 -35.33 -11.80
CA GLY A 368 -23.23 -35.56 -13.25
C GLY A 368 -21.80 -35.27 -13.73
N ASN A 369 -21.64 -34.41 -14.74
CA ASN A 369 -20.33 -34.01 -15.26
C ASN A 369 -19.74 -32.75 -14.60
N LYS A 370 -20.40 -32.23 -13.56
CA LYS A 370 -19.99 -30.99 -12.88
C LYS A 370 -19.16 -31.29 -11.64
N ILE A 371 -17.96 -30.73 -11.57
CA ILE A 371 -17.14 -30.77 -10.36
C ILE A 371 -17.76 -29.85 -9.30
N LEU A 372 -18.07 -30.41 -8.13
CA LEU A 372 -18.55 -29.63 -7.00
C LEU A 372 -17.40 -28.87 -6.34
N SER A 373 -17.71 -27.67 -5.85
CA SER A 373 -16.78 -26.84 -5.08
C SER A 373 -17.51 -26.21 -3.91
N GLN A 374 -16.80 -25.77 -2.86
CA GLN A 374 -17.45 -25.07 -1.74
C GLN A 374 -18.24 -23.82 -2.20
N LYS A 375 -17.84 -23.17 -3.30
CA LYS A 375 -18.57 -22.01 -3.84
C LYS A 375 -19.99 -22.38 -4.29
N SER A 376 -20.15 -23.55 -4.92
CA SER A 376 -21.45 -24.06 -5.34
C SER A 376 -22.16 -24.75 -4.19
N GLU A 377 -21.45 -25.62 -3.46
CA GLU A 377 -21.98 -26.47 -2.39
C GLU A 377 -21.16 -26.27 -1.09
N PRO A 378 -21.52 -25.30 -0.22
CA PRO A 378 -20.79 -25.01 1.01
C PRO A 378 -20.73 -26.18 1.99
N LEU A 379 -21.77 -27.03 2.01
CA LEU A 379 -21.86 -28.21 2.89
C LEU A 379 -20.69 -29.18 2.72
N LEU A 380 -19.98 -29.14 1.59
CA LEU A 380 -18.74 -29.88 1.41
C LEU A 380 -17.70 -29.56 2.49
N ALA A 381 -17.72 -28.35 3.06
CA ALA A 381 -16.84 -27.99 4.17
C ALA A 381 -17.00 -28.89 5.39
N LEU A 382 -18.20 -29.43 5.62
CA LEU A 382 -18.52 -30.28 6.77
C LEU A 382 -18.02 -31.71 6.63
N ILE A 383 -17.77 -32.17 5.40
CA ILE A 383 -17.20 -33.50 5.14
C ILE A 383 -15.75 -33.50 5.62
N ARG A 384 -15.42 -34.33 6.62
CA ARG A 384 -14.08 -34.46 7.17
C ARG A 384 -13.43 -35.76 6.71
N PRO A 385 -12.54 -35.70 5.70
CA PRO A 385 -11.75 -36.85 5.31
C PRO A 385 -10.62 -37.13 6.32
N ALA A 386 -10.31 -38.39 6.54
CA ALA A 386 -9.14 -38.84 7.30
C ALA A 386 -8.55 -40.09 6.66
N ILE A 387 -7.23 -40.09 6.44
CA ILE A 387 -6.50 -41.19 5.80
C ILE A 387 -5.75 -41.99 6.85
N ASN A 388 -5.91 -43.31 6.80
CA ASN A 388 -5.13 -44.26 7.58
C ASN A 388 -4.21 -45.06 6.64
N LEU A 389 -2.92 -44.74 6.65
CA LEU A 389 -1.92 -45.42 5.81
C LEU A 389 -1.68 -46.88 6.21
N LYS A 390 -1.90 -47.24 7.49
CA LYS A 390 -1.68 -48.62 7.98
C LYS A 390 -2.82 -49.54 7.56
N GLU A 391 -4.05 -49.05 7.66
CA GLU A 391 -5.24 -49.78 7.23
C GLU A 391 -5.51 -49.62 5.73
N ASN A 392 -4.78 -48.73 5.07
CA ASN A 392 -4.93 -48.39 3.66
C ASN A 392 -6.37 -47.90 3.34
N THR A 393 -6.92 -47.05 4.20
CA THR A 393 -8.30 -46.55 4.12
C THR A 393 -8.40 -45.02 4.12
N LEU A 394 -9.41 -44.50 3.42
CA LEU A 394 -9.93 -43.14 3.51
C LEU A 394 -11.29 -43.21 4.19
N SER A 395 -11.41 -42.54 5.34
CA SER A 395 -12.68 -42.41 6.07
C SER A 395 -13.25 -41.01 5.89
N LEU A 396 -14.56 -40.90 5.69
CA LEU A 396 -15.30 -39.63 5.62
C LEU A 396 -16.29 -39.58 6.77
N SER A 397 -16.22 -38.55 7.60
CA SER A 397 -17.23 -38.27 8.62
C SER A 397 -18.05 -37.03 8.27
N PHE A 398 -19.35 -37.08 8.58
CA PHE A 398 -20.35 -36.09 8.15
C PHE A 398 -20.99 -35.33 9.31
N ASP A 399 -20.91 -35.85 10.54
CA ASP A 399 -21.45 -35.26 11.76
C ASP A 399 -20.60 -35.65 13.00
N GLU A 400 -20.88 -35.03 14.16
CA GLU A 400 -20.30 -35.47 15.44
C GLU A 400 -20.84 -36.84 15.89
N LEU A 401 -21.95 -37.30 15.31
CA LEU A 401 -22.67 -38.53 15.68
C LEU A 401 -22.04 -39.81 15.11
N GLY A 402 -21.03 -39.68 14.24
CA GLY A 402 -20.09 -40.77 13.94
C GLY A 402 -20.44 -41.62 12.71
N SER A 403 -21.33 -41.15 11.83
CA SER A 403 -21.56 -41.80 10.53
C SER A 403 -20.27 -41.70 9.70
N ARG A 404 -19.66 -42.85 9.39
CA ARG A 404 -18.39 -42.93 8.67
C ARG A 404 -18.50 -43.79 7.43
N LEU A 405 -18.20 -43.22 6.28
CA LEU A 405 -17.93 -43.99 5.06
C LEU A 405 -16.44 -44.33 5.04
N ILE A 406 -16.09 -45.61 4.89
CA ILE A 406 -14.70 -46.08 4.82
C ILE A 406 -14.46 -46.69 3.45
N MET A 407 -13.48 -46.16 2.73
CA MET A 407 -13.09 -46.61 1.39
C MET A 407 -11.64 -47.06 1.39
N PRO A 408 -11.26 -48.14 0.68
CA PRO A 408 -9.87 -48.52 0.52
C PRO A 408 -9.12 -47.54 -0.40
N LEU A 409 -7.90 -47.13 -0.04
CA LEU A 409 -7.06 -46.23 -0.86
C LEU A 409 -6.62 -46.89 -2.16
N LEU A 410 -6.37 -48.21 -2.13
CA LEU A 410 -6.01 -49.03 -3.27
C LEU A 410 -7.14 -50.03 -3.58
N LYS A 411 -7.82 -49.84 -4.71
CA LYS A 411 -8.82 -50.77 -5.25
C LYS A 411 -8.57 -50.96 -6.74
N LYS A 412 -8.93 -52.11 -7.31
CA LYS A 412 -9.05 -52.24 -8.78
C LYS A 412 -10.24 -51.39 -9.20
N ARG A 413 -10.00 -50.30 -9.93
CA ARG A 413 -11.03 -49.35 -10.33
C ARG A 413 -11.24 -49.37 -11.85
N GLN A 414 -12.45 -49.05 -12.28
CA GLN A 414 -12.74 -48.86 -13.69
C GLN A 414 -12.32 -47.43 -14.08
N LYS A 415 -11.42 -47.32 -15.07
CA LYS A 415 -10.99 -46.02 -15.59
C LYS A 415 -12.16 -45.40 -16.35
N PHE A 416 -12.50 -44.15 -16.05
CA PHE A 416 -13.38 -43.36 -16.90
C PHE A 416 -12.65 -42.08 -17.33
N GLU A 417 -12.89 -41.66 -18.56
CA GLU A 417 -12.39 -40.40 -19.09
C GLU A 417 -13.55 -39.42 -19.19
N MET A 418 -13.37 -38.22 -18.65
CA MET A 418 -14.40 -37.20 -18.68
C MET A 418 -13.81 -35.84 -19.03
N ILE A 419 -14.54 -35.10 -19.85
CA ILE A 419 -14.26 -33.69 -20.10
C ILE A 419 -14.91 -32.92 -18.94
N ALA A 420 -14.09 -32.44 -18.01
CA ALA A 420 -14.57 -31.66 -16.87
C ALA A 420 -14.36 -30.16 -17.14
N CYS A 421 -15.41 -29.36 -16.95
CA CYS A 421 -15.28 -27.89 -17.02
C CYS A 421 -14.65 -27.36 -15.72
N VAL A 422 -13.39 -26.91 -15.79
CA VAL A 422 -12.69 -26.27 -14.66
C VAL A 422 -12.65 -24.75 -14.88
N GLY A 423 -13.64 -24.02 -14.36
CA GLY A 423 -13.59 -22.56 -14.29
C GLY A 423 -13.80 -21.81 -15.62
N LYS A 424 -13.30 -20.56 -15.69
CA LYS A 424 -13.60 -19.58 -16.75
C LYS A 424 -12.92 -19.86 -18.11
N VAL A 425 -12.03 -20.85 -18.19
CA VAL A 425 -11.40 -21.31 -19.43
C VAL A 425 -11.63 -22.82 -19.51
N CYS A 426 -12.53 -23.25 -20.39
CA CYS A 426 -12.86 -24.66 -20.58
C CYS A 426 -11.82 -25.32 -21.50
N ASN A 427 -11.41 -26.56 -21.17
CA ASN A 427 -10.88 -27.64 -22.05
C ASN A 427 -9.71 -28.48 -21.46
N GLU A 428 -9.61 -28.66 -20.14
CA GLU A 428 -8.70 -29.68 -19.58
C GLU A 428 -9.44 -31.01 -19.41
N VAL A 429 -8.91 -32.08 -20.03
CA VAL A 429 -9.41 -33.44 -19.85
C VAL A 429 -8.83 -33.99 -18.55
N ILE A 430 -9.67 -34.27 -17.57
CA ILE A 430 -9.27 -34.91 -16.32
C ILE A 430 -9.72 -36.36 -16.39
N SER A 431 -8.77 -37.29 -16.33
CA SER A 431 -9.08 -38.71 -16.20
C SER A 431 -9.19 -39.09 -14.73
N GLY A 432 -10.15 -39.95 -14.39
CA GLY A 432 -10.44 -40.34 -13.02
C GLY A 432 -10.89 -41.79 -12.92
N TYR A 433 -11.07 -42.23 -11.69
CA TYR A 433 -11.61 -43.55 -11.37
C TYR A 433 -12.83 -43.36 -10.48
N ASP A 434 -13.90 -44.09 -10.76
CA ASP A 434 -15.06 -44.12 -9.88
C ASP A 434 -14.74 -44.94 -8.63
N GLU A 435 -15.08 -44.42 -7.45
CA GLU A 435 -14.89 -45.10 -6.16
C GLU A 435 -16.00 -46.12 -5.86
N GLY A 436 -17.08 -46.13 -6.66
CA GLY A 436 -18.15 -47.12 -6.64
C GLY A 436 -19.43 -46.67 -5.93
N GLU A 437 -20.44 -47.53 -5.95
CA GLU A 437 -21.81 -47.19 -5.53
C GLU A 437 -21.89 -46.72 -4.07
N ASP A 438 -21.15 -47.33 -3.13
CA ASP A 438 -21.14 -46.92 -1.72
C ASP A 438 -20.68 -45.46 -1.51
N ALA A 439 -19.75 -44.99 -2.35
CA ALA A 439 -19.29 -43.60 -2.33
C ALA A 439 -20.29 -42.64 -2.98
N SER A 440 -21.07 -43.13 -3.95
CA SER A 440 -22.12 -42.37 -4.63
C SER A 440 -23.42 -42.27 -3.82
N LEU A 441 -23.72 -43.29 -3.00
CA LEU A 441 -24.96 -43.43 -2.23
C LEU A 441 -24.98 -42.58 -0.95
N CYS A 442 -23.82 -42.08 -0.53
CA CYS A 442 -23.69 -41.13 0.59
C CYS A 442 -24.18 -39.75 0.11
N SER A 443 -25.50 -39.67 -0.09
CA SER A 443 -26.18 -38.53 -0.68
C SER A 443 -26.00 -37.29 0.20
N LEU A 444 -25.65 -36.16 -0.41
CA LEU A 444 -25.58 -34.84 0.25
C LEU A 444 -26.87 -34.45 1.01
N THR A 445 -27.96 -35.18 0.80
CA THR A 445 -29.24 -35.04 1.52
C THR A 445 -29.15 -35.39 3.01
N ASP A 446 -28.27 -36.30 3.43
CA ASP A 446 -28.13 -36.67 4.85
C ASP A 446 -27.38 -35.61 5.70
N LEU A 447 -26.68 -34.67 5.05
CA LEU A 447 -25.94 -33.58 5.71
C LEU A 447 -26.84 -32.43 6.22
N THR A 448 -28.17 -32.52 6.02
CA THR A 448 -29.10 -31.43 6.35
C THR A 448 -29.67 -31.50 7.77
N ALA A 449 -29.32 -32.51 8.57
CA ALA A 449 -29.81 -32.66 9.93
C ALA A 449 -28.72 -32.32 10.98
N ASN A 450 -28.89 -31.16 11.62
CA ASN A 450 -28.28 -30.74 12.89
C ASN A 450 -26.78 -30.41 12.90
N SER A 451 -26.46 -29.11 12.83
CA SER A 451 -25.24 -28.57 13.47
C SER A 451 -25.39 -27.09 13.85
N THR A 452 -26.10 -26.83 14.95
CA THR A 452 -25.92 -25.57 15.71
C THR A 452 -24.77 -25.75 16.67
N LEU A 453 -23.61 -25.15 16.40
CA LEU A 453 -22.52 -25.02 17.37
C LEU A 453 -21.78 -23.71 17.22
N ASN A 454 -21.82 -22.90 18.28
CA ASN A 454 -21.03 -21.70 18.51
C ASN A 454 -19.77 -22.10 19.28
N LYS A 455 -18.58 -21.96 18.68
CA LYS A 455 -17.30 -21.82 19.41
C LYS A 455 -16.28 -21.05 18.56
N LYS A 456 -16.09 -19.77 18.85
CA LYS A 456 -15.02 -18.96 18.25
C LYS A 456 -13.66 -19.40 18.81
N ASN A 457 -12.95 -20.26 18.09
CA ASN A 457 -11.58 -20.66 18.41
C ASN A 457 -10.65 -20.24 17.27
N THR A 458 -9.49 -19.63 17.56
CA THR A 458 -8.54 -19.05 16.57
C THR A 458 -8.12 -19.97 15.42
N THR A 459 -8.22 -21.30 15.58
CA THR A 459 -8.01 -22.31 14.55
C THR A 459 -8.96 -22.19 13.36
N TRP A 460 -10.16 -21.64 13.57
CA TRP A 460 -11.21 -21.54 12.54
C TRP A 460 -10.76 -20.73 11.31
N MET A 461 -10.05 -19.62 11.52
CA MET A 461 -9.57 -18.75 10.42
C MET A 461 -8.51 -19.45 9.56
N MET A 462 -7.62 -20.25 10.16
CA MET A 462 -6.53 -20.90 9.41
C MET A 462 -7.06 -21.88 8.37
N ASN A 463 -8.11 -22.63 8.71
CA ASN A 463 -8.71 -23.61 7.82
C ASN A 463 -9.42 -22.98 6.61
N GLN A 464 -9.91 -21.74 6.72
CA GLN A 464 -10.53 -21.02 5.61
C GLN A 464 -9.54 -20.76 4.47
N PHE A 465 -8.28 -20.46 4.79
CA PHE A 465 -7.22 -20.24 3.79
C PHE A 465 -6.73 -21.53 3.12
N ARG A 466 -7.09 -22.70 3.67
CA ARG A 466 -6.78 -24.02 3.12
C ARG A 466 -5.30 -24.26 2.81
N ALA A 467 -4.40 -23.66 3.58
CA ALA A 467 -2.96 -23.89 3.47
C ALA A 467 -2.62 -25.35 3.83
N ASN A 468 -1.59 -25.91 3.20
CA ASN A 468 -1.11 -27.25 3.51
C ASN A 468 -0.08 -27.26 4.64
N LEU A 469 0.86 -26.32 4.60
CA LEU A 469 1.93 -26.17 5.57
C LEU A 469 1.82 -24.78 6.17
N ILE A 470 1.80 -24.70 7.50
CA ILE A 470 1.82 -23.44 8.24
C ILE A 470 3.09 -23.41 9.06
N PHE A 471 3.89 -22.38 8.88
CA PHE A 471 5.11 -22.16 9.62
C PHE A 471 4.93 -21.02 10.62
N GLU A 472 5.60 -21.12 11.76
CA GLU A 472 5.76 -20.01 12.68
C GLU A 472 6.92 -19.12 12.24
N SER A 473 6.65 -17.82 12.26
CA SER A 473 7.58 -16.77 11.89
C SER A 473 7.39 -15.59 12.84
N ASN A 474 8.47 -14.84 13.06
CA ASN A 474 8.46 -13.63 13.87
C ASN A 474 7.99 -12.38 13.09
N PHE A 475 7.75 -12.50 11.79
CA PHE A 475 7.44 -11.38 10.90
C PHE A 475 6.15 -11.62 10.11
N ILE A 476 5.31 -10.59 10.02
CA ILE A 476 4.07 -10.65 9.24
C ILE A 476 4.43 -10.68 7.74
N TYR A 477 3.83 -11.61 6.99
CA TYR A 477 4.05 -11.81 5.56
C TYR A 477 5.50 -12.18 5.18
N GLU A 478 6.26 -12.78 6.09
CA GLU A 478 7.64 -13.22 5.82
C GLU A 478 7.70 -14.19 4.64
N GLU A 479 6.65 -15.00 4.45
CA GLU A 479 6.56 -16.00 3.38
C GLU A 479 6.69 -15.42 1.98
N ARG A 480 6.40 -14.13 1.79
CA ARG A 480 6.55 -13.44 0.51
C ARG A 480 8.02 -13.31 0.07
N ASN A 481 8.97 -13.44 0.99
CA ASN A 481 10.40 -13.37 0.71
C ASN A 481 11.06 -14.75 0.63
N TRP A 482 10.31 -15.84 0.88
CA TRP A 482 10.86 -17.18 0.85
C TRP A 482 11.07 -17.63 -0.59
N GLY A 483 12.32 -17.83 -0.99
CA GLY A 483 12.68 -18.39 -2.30
C GLY A 483 12.76 -19.91 -2.27
N ARG A 484 13.42 -20.45 -1.25
CA ARG A 484 13.50 -21.89 -1.01
C ARG A 484 13.57 -22.19 0.48
N LEU A 485 12.85 -23.20 0.93
CA LEU A 485 12.92 -23.72 2.30
C LEU A 485 13.67 -25.04 2.25
N ILE A 486 14.75 -25.20 3.01
CA ILE A 486 15.50 -26.46 3.08
C ILE A 486 15.35 -27.02 4.48
N ARG A 487 15.06 -28.31 4.62
CA ARG A 487 15.05 -28.94 5.94
C ARG A 487 16.44 -28.86 6.54
N ARG A 488 16.51 -28.40 7.79
CA ARG A 488 17.80 -28.16 8.46
C ARG A 488 18.52 -29.44 8.89
N THR A 489 17.77 -30.41 9.41
CA THR A 489 18.34 -31.63 10.02
C THR A 489 18.98 -32.56 8.98
N VAL A 490 18.37 -32.65 7.80
CA VAL A 490 18.79 -33.49 6.68
C VAL A 490 18.38 -32.79 5.40
N ASP A 491 19.31 -32.66 4.44
CA ASP A 491 19.02 -32.13 3.11
C ASP A 491 18.35 -33.21 2.24
N ASP A 492 17.11 -33.61 2.57
CA ASP A 492 16.31 -34.60 1.84
C ASP A 492 15.07 -34.00 1.17
N ILE A 493 14.58 -32.87 1.68
CA ILE A 493 13.46 -32.11 1.16
C ILE A 493 13.74 -30.61 1.12
N SER A 494 13.27 -29.97 0.04
CA SER A 494 13.14 -28.53 0.00
C SER A 494 11.87 -28.08 -0.70
N PHE A 495 11.31 -26.95 -0.28
CA PHE A 495 10.17 -26.30 -0.93
C PHE A 495 10.64 -25.07 -1.68
N VAL A 496 10.44 -25.04 -2.99
CA VAL A 496 10.88 -23.95 -3.87
C VAL A 496 9.68 -23.10 -4.25
N TYR A 497 9.79 -21.78 -4.06
CA TYR A 497 8.78 -20.81 -4.45
C TYR A 497 8.39 -20.97 -5.92
N LYS A 498 7.08 -20.83 -6.20
CA LYS A 498 6.54 -20.82 -7.56
C LYS A 498 5.76 -19.55 -7.84
N ASP A 499 4.78 -19.23 -7.00
CA ASP A 499 3.92 -18.07 -7.21
C ASP A 499 3.18 -17.67 -5.93
N VAL A 500 2.44 -16.56 -5.96
CA VAL A 500 1.54 -16.13 -4.89
C VAL A 500 0.16 -16.77 -5.00
N CYS A 501 -0.49 -17.03 -3.86
CA CYS A 501 -1.85 -17.57 -3.86
C CYS A 501 -2.91 -16.46 -3.88
N ASN A 502 -3.47 -16.22 -5.08
CA ASN A 502 -4.62 -15.35 -5.28
C ASN A 502 -5.87 -15.91 -4.59
N ARG A 503 -6.43 -15.15 -3.64
CA ARG A 503 -7.59 -15.58 -2.85
C ARG A 503 -8.90 -15.24 -3.53
N CYS A 504 -9.90 -16.09 -3.26
CA CYS A 504 -11.22 -15.96 -3.86
C CYS A 504 -12.33 -16.11 -2.80
N LYS A 505 -13.57 -15.85 -3.21
CA LYS A 505 -14.78 -15.90 -2.36
C LYS A 505 -15.02 -17.21 -1.60
N MET A 506 -14.25 -18.27 -1.87
CA MET A 506 -14.28 -19.50 -1.08
C MET A 506 -13.89 -19.25 0.38
N LEU A 507 -13.00 -18.28 0.66
CA LEU A 507 -12.61 -17.91 2.04
C LEU A 507 -13.80 -17.51 2.92
N ASN A 508 -14.89 -17.05 2.32
CA ASN A 508 -16.06 -16.57 3.04
C ASN A 508 -16.96 -17.69 3.57
N ILE A 509 -16.58 -18.95 3.36
CA ILE A 509 -17.34 -20.11 3.80
C ILE A 509 -16.75 -20.56 5.12
N ASP A 510 -17.57 -20.52 6.16
CA ASP A 510 -17.22 -21.05 7.46
C ASP A 510 -16.99 -22.56 7.37
N GLN A 511 -15.86 -23.03 7.87
CA GLN A 511 -15.48 -24.43 7.72
C GLN A 511 -16.13 -25.34 8.76
N GLU A 512 -16.81 -24.82 9.78
CA GLU A 512 -17.46 -25.57 10.85
C GLU A 512 -18.97 -25.72 10.63
N ASN A 513 -19.62 -24.71 10.07
CA ASN A 513 -21.08 -24.73 9.87
C ASN A 513 -21.53 -24.51 8.41
N ALA A 514 -20.59 -24.31 7.47
CA ALA A 514 -20.84 -24.06 6.06
C ALA A 514 -21.59 -22.75 5.72
N ASP A 515 -21.72 -21.83 6.68
CA ASP A 515 -22.34 -20.53 6.44
C ASP A 515 -21.51 -19.67 5.48
N LYS A 516 -22.22 -18.93 4.63
CA LYS A 516 -21.60 -17.91 3.77
C LYS A 516 -21.57 -16.57 4.47
N SER A 517 -20.42 -15.91 4.47
CA SER A 517 -20.29 -14.54 4.95
C SER A 517 -19.67 -13.61 3.89
N LYS A 518 -19.36 -12.37 4.27
CA LYS A 518 -18.56 -11.46 3.43
C LYS A 518 -17.10 -11.35 3.92
N GLU A 519 -16.82 -11.86 5.11
CA GLU A 519 -15.49 -11.86 5.73
C GLU A 519 -14.82 -13.24 5.54
N PRO A 520 -13.49 -13.33 5.50
CA PRO A 520 -12.52 -12.24 5.66
C PRO A 520 -12.23 -11.45 4.38
N MET A 521 -12.87 -11.78 3.24
CA MET A 521 -12.55 -11.14 1.95
C MET A 521 -12.77 -9.62 1.93
N ASN A 522 -13.81 -9.11 2.60
CA ASN A 522 -14.03 -7.67 2.71
C ASN A 522 -12.87 -6.98 3.44
N THR A 523 -12.48 -7.50 4.61
CA THR A 523 -11.32 -6.99 5.35
C THR A 523 -10.04 -7.07 4.52
N LEU A 524 -9.78 -8.20 3.87
CA LEU A 524 -8.61 -8.38 3.01
C LEU A 524 -8.63 -7.42 1.81
N SER A 525 -9.78 -7.16 1.19
CA SER A 525 -9.90 -6.21 0.07
C SER A 525 -9.56 -4.77 0.47
N LYS A 526 -9.91 -4.36 1.69
CA LYS A 526 -9.58 -3.03 2.23
C LYS A 526 -8.09 -2.89 2.53
N ILE A 527 -7.44 -3.97 2.94
CA ILE A 527 -6.01 -3.98 3.27
C ILE A 527 -5.14 -4.12 2.01
N MET A 528 -5.61 -4.84 0.98
CA MET A 528 -4.78 -5.25 -0.17
C MET A 528 -5.08 -4.53 -1.50
N GLU A 529 -6.07 -3.62 -1.53
CA GLU A 529 -6.42 -2.62 -2.59
C GLU A 529 -6.55 -3.06 -4.07
N SER A 530 -6.08 -4.25 -4.47
CA SER A 530 -6.14 -4.78 -5.85
C SER A 530 -6.40 -6.29 -5.90
N ASN A 531 -5.36 -7.12 -5.76
CA ASN A 531 -5.42 -8.58 -5.66
C ASN A 531 -5.22 -9.04 -4.22
N ILE A 532 -6.10 -9.91 -3.73
CA ILE A 532 -6.00 -10.47 -2.38
C ILE A 532 -5.03 -11.65 -2.42
N ASP A 533 -3.74 -11.35 -2.35
CA ASP A 533 -2.67 -12.35 -2.35
C ASP A 533 -2.24 -12.69 -0.92
N PHE A 534 -2.45 -13.94 -0.52
CA PHE A 534 -2.10 -14.39 0.83
C PHE A 534 -1.56 -15.81 0.79
N GLY A 535 -0.36 -16.06 1.32
CA GLY A 535 0.33 -17.35 1.20
C GLY A 535 0.98 -17.59 -0.17
N ILE A 536 1.89 -18.56 -0.21
CA ILE A 536 2.70 -18.90 -1.39
C ILE A 536 2.37 -20.29 -1.93
N LEU A 537 2.52 -20.44 -3.24
CA LEU A 537 2.56 -21.72 -3.94
C LEU A 537 4.02 -22.14 -4.05
N ALA A 538 4.33 -23.38 -3.66
CA ALA A 538 5.67 -23.93 -3.71
C ALA A 538 5.65 -25.34 -4.32
N SER A 539 6.71 -25.71 -5.02
CA SER A 539 6.97 -27.09 -5.44
C SER A 539 7.94 -27.76 -4.49
N CYS A 540 7.74 -29.02 -4.16
CA CYS A 540 8.73 -29.81 -3.42
C CYS A 540 9.82 -30.36 -4.36
N VAL A 541 11.06 -30.35 -3.87
CA VAL A 541 12.20 -31.07 -4.44
C VAL A 541 12.65 -32.08 -3.39
N LEU A 542 12.61 -33.36 -3.76
CA LEU A 542 12.93 -34.50 -2.89
C LEU A 542 14.18 -35.20 -3.42
N LYS A 543 15.01 -35.74 -2.51
CA LYS A 543 16.10 -36.65 -2.89
C LYS A 543 15.65 -38.11 -3.02
N ASP A 544 14.63 -38.49 -2.24
CA ASP A 544 14.01 -39.82 -2.27
C ASP A 544 12.61 -39.78 -2.91
N LEU A 545 12.04 -40.96 -3.21
CA LEU A 545 10.67 -41.09 -3.74
C LEU A 545 9.62 -40.44 -2.82
N SER A 546 9.86 -40.49 -1.51
CA SER A 546 9.00 -39.87 -0.50
C SER A 546 9.82 -39.50 0.73
N VAL A 547 9.47 -38.38 1.37
CA VAL A 547 10.10 -37.90 2.61
C VAL A 547 9.04 -37.59 3.65
N ASN A 548 9.23 -38.03 4.90
CA ASN A 548 8.33 -37.68 6.01
C ASN A 548 8.64 -36.30 6.57
N ILE A 549 7.64 -35.43 6.72
CA ILE A 549 7.70 -34.17 7.48
C ILE A 549 6.91 -34.30 8.78
N GLU A 550 7.27 -33.53 9.81
CA GLU A 550 6.55 -33.50 11.09
C GLU A 550 6.50 -32.08 11.69
N ILE A 551 5.47 -31.81 12.49
CA ILE A 551 5.33 -30.56 13.22
C ILE A 551 6.52 -30.40 14.17
N GLY A 552 7.05 -29.18 14.25
CA GLY A 552 8.26 -28.84 14.99
C GLY A 552 9.52 -28.91 14.13
N GLN A 553 9.46 -29.50 12.93
CA GLN A 553 10.62 -29.47 12.04
C GLN A 553 11.01 -28.06 11.65
N GLU A 554 12.31 -27.85 11.64
CA GLU A 554 12.95 -26.60 11.31
C GLU A 554 13.41 -26.57 9.85
N PHE A 555 13.16 -25.44 9.21
CA PHE A 555 13.57 -25.18 7.84
C PHE A 555 14.40 -23.90 7.78
N ASP A 556 15.48 -23.99 7.02
CA ASP A 556 16.31 -22.87 6.63
C ASP A 556 15.65 -22.15 5.46
N VAL A 557 15.39 -20.85 5.64
CA VAL A 557 14.89 -19.99 4.56
C VAL A 557 16.05 -19.47 3.70
N ILE A 558 15.96 -19.72 2.40
CA ILE A 558 16.75 -19.07 1.36
C ILE A 558 15.86 -18.04 0.69
N SER A 559 16.26 -16.77 0.74
CA SER A 559 15.53 -15.65 0.15
C SER A 559 15.44 -15.78 -1.38
N THR A 560 14.34 -15.27 -1.96
CA THR A 560 14.20 -15.11 -3.43
C THR A 560 15.31 -14.27 -4.05
N SER A 561 15.94 -13.36 -3.27
CA SER A 561 17.11 -12.58 -3.70
C SER A 561 18.36 -13.42 -3.98
N ASN A 562 18.45 -14.64 -3.43
CA ASN A 562 19.61 -15.53 -3.57
C ASN A 562 19.46 -16.55 -4.72
N LEU A 563 18.32 -16.55 -5.44
CA LEU A 563 18.01 -17.49 -6.52
C LEU A 563 18.14 -16.87 -7.92
N LYS A 564 18.79 -15.71 -8.03
CA LYS A 564 19.10 -15.05 -9.31
C LYS A 564 20.60 -15.04 -9.59
#